data_AF-A0A1F9AT08-F1
#
_entry.id   AF-A0A1F9AT08-F1
#
_cell.length_a   1.000
_cell.length_b   1.000
_cell.length_c   1.000
_cell.angle_alpha   90.00
_cell.angle_beta   90.00
_cell.angle_gamma   90.00
#
_symmetry.space_group_name_H-M   'P 1'
#
loop_
_entity.id
_entity.type
_entity.pdbx_description
1 polymer ?
#
loop_
_entity_poly.entity_id
_entity_poly.type
_entity_poly.pdbx_seq_one_letter_code
_entity_poly.pdbx_strand_id
1 'polypeptide(L)'
;MSFFNSLSTRIALSVVGGILYSLLIYAIVTLLNLPSELSFVVAIVLFLLYVGSRFLILFSGIDSGYYSRSGRKVSNHPYKNTYFFQTTQWVGRFYHYHDIALFIVLMVICFLFLGSLLVDWLEGELIGNSFLHLVISLVP
;
A
#
# COMPACT_ATOMS: atom_id res chain seq x y z
N MET A 1 2.52 7.19 -16.54
CA MET A 1 1.73 5.93 -16.54
C MET A 1 2.57 4.64 -16.65
N SER A 2 3.87 4.67 -16.98
CA SER A 2 4.71 3.45 -17.08
C SER A 2 5.13 2.87 -15.72
N PHE A 3 5.51 3.70 -14.75
CA PHE A 3 6.05 3.26 -13.45
C PHE A 3 5.07 2.40 -12.64
N PHE A 4 3.83 2.87 -12.44
CA PHE A 4 2.77 2.10 -11.77
C PHE A 4 2.32 0.85 -12.53
N ASN A 5 2.70 0.72 -13.80
CA ASN A 5 2.38 -0.44 -14.62
C ASN A 5 3.44 -1.55 -14.52
N SER A 6 4.59 -1.25 -13.89
CA SER A 6 5.64 -2.23 -13.67
C SER A 6 5.19 -3.27 -12.63
N LEU A 7 5.48 -4.54 -12.91
CA LEU A 7 5.16 -5.64 -12.01
C LEU A 7 5.86 -5.46 -10.64
N SER A 8 7.12 -5.07 -10.67
CA SER A 8 7.95 -4.86 -9.46
C SER A 8 7.35 -3.77 -8.57
N THR A 9 7.01 -2.60 -9.13
CA THR A 9 6.38 -1.49 -8.39
C THR A 9 5.07 -1.92 -7.75
N ARG A 10 4.27 -2.72 -8.45
CA ARG A 10 2.96 -3.20 -7.94
C ARG A 10 3.12 -4.20 -6.80
N ILE A 11 4.04 -5.13 -6.92
CA ILE A 11 4.35 -6.08 -5.83
C ILE A 11 4.85 -5.30 -4.62
N ALA A 12 5.77 -4.36 -4.81
CA ALA A 12 6.28 -3.53 -3.72
C ALA A 12 5.16 -2.72 -3.04
N LEU A 13 4.32 -2.02 -3.80
CA LEU A 13 3.19 -1.25 -3.25
C LEU A 13 2.13 -2.14 -2.58
N SER A 14 1.90 -3.35 -3.09
CA SER A 14 1.02 -4.34 -2.46
C SER A 14 1.55 -4.75 -1.08
N VAL A 15 2.84 -5.08 -0.99
CA VAL A 15 3.46 -5.49 0.28
C VAL A 15 3.53 -4.33 1.27
N VAL A 16 4.01 -3.16 0.84
CA VAL A 16 4.10 -1.97 1.71
C VAL A 16 2.72 -1.53 2.19
N GLY A 17 1.74 -1.48 1.28
CA GLY A 17 0.35 -1.19 1.64
C GLY A 17 -0.21 -2.20 2.62
N GLY A 18 0.10 -3.49 2.45
CA GLY A 18 -0.30 -4.56 3.37
C GLY A 18 0.30 -4.36 4.76
N ILE A 19 1.59 -4.03 4.85
CA ILE A 19 2.27 -3.77 6.13
C ILE A 19 1.60 -2.59 6.84
N LEU A 20 1.42 -1.46 6.15
CA LEU A 20 0.79 -0.27 6.74
C LEU A 20 -0.65 -0.53 7.17
N TYR A 21 -1.43 -1.25 6.36
CA TYR A 21 -2.80 -1.62 6.70
C TYR A 21 -2.84 -2.51 7.95
N SER A 22 -1.91 -3.47 8.06
CA SER A 22 -1.85 -4.40 9.19
C SER A 22 -1.39 -3.72 10.47
N LEU A 23 -0.44 -2.77 10.37
CA LEU A 23 -0.04 -1.91 11.48
C LEU A 23 -1.18 -1.02 11.95
N LEU A 24 -1.96 -0.44 11.03
CA LEU A 24 -3.15 0.34 11.37
C LEU A 24 -4.17 -0.52 12.12
N ILE A 25 -4.45 -1.74 11.65
CA ILE A 25 -5.38 -2.62 12.35
C ILE A 25 -4.84 -3.03 13.71
N TYR A 26 -3.56 -3.38 13.80
CA TYR A 26 -2.92 -3.67 15.07
C TYR A 26 -3.11 -2.51 16.07
N ALA A 27 -2.90 -1.26 15.63
CA ALA A 27 -3.11 -0.08 16.45
C ALA A 27 -4.59 0.07 16.87
N ILE A 28 -5.54 -0.12 15.95
CA ILE A 28 -6.99 -0.06 16.24
C ILE A 28 -7.38 -1.13 17.27
N VAL A 29 -6.97 -2.38 17.08
CA VAL A 29 -7.32 -3.48 17.99
C VAL A 29 -6.69 -3.25 19.38
N THR A 30 -5.47 -2.74 19.42
CA THR A 30 -4.79 -2.36 20.66
C THR A 30 -5.52 -1.21 21.36
N LEU A 31 -5.97 -0.18 20.63
CA LEU A 31 -6.77 0.92 21.17
C LEU A 31 -8.13 0.47 21.73
N LEU A 32 -8.70 -0.59 21.16
CA LEU A 32 -9.93 -1.22 21.66
C LEU A 32 -9.68 -2.08 22.92
N ASN A 33 -8.45 -2.09 23.43
CA ASN A 33 -8.04 -2.80 24.64
C ASN A 33 -8.31 -4.31 24.56
N LEU A 34 -8.25 -4.87 23.35
CA LEU A 34 -8.35 -6.31 23.10
C LEU A 34 -7.01 -7.00 23.40
N PRO A 35 -6.99 -8.32 23.66
CA PRO A 35 -5.76 -9.05 23.96
C PRO A 35 -4.71 -8.88 22.85
N SER A 36 -3.47 -8.58 23.23
CA SER A 36 -2.37 -8.32 22.29
C SER A 36 -2.08 -9.49 21.34
N GLU A 37 -2.23 -10.72 21.82
CA GLU A 37 -2.15 -11.94 21.01
C GLU A 37 -3.16 -11.94 19.87
N LEU A 38 -4.39 -11.48 20.16
CA LEU A 38 -5.46 -11.36 19.17
C LEU A 38 -5.19 -10.22 18.18
N SER A 39 -4.64 -9.09 18.65
CA SER A 39 -4.19 -7.99 17.78
C SER A 39 -3.18 -8.44 16.73
N PHE A 40 -2.19 -9.22 17.15
CA PHE A 40 -1.15 -9.72 16.25
C PHE A 40 -1.71 -10.72 15.23
N VAL A 41 -2.54 -11.67 15.67
CA VAL A 41 -3.18 -12.65 14.78
C VAL A 41 -4.08 -11.96 13.75
N VAL A 42 -4.92 -11.01 14.19
CA VAL A 42 -5.81 -10.25 13.30
C VAL A 42 -5.01 -9.44 12.27
N ALA A 43 -3.93 -8.79 12.70
CA ALA A 43 -3.05 -8.04 11.80
C ALA A 43 -2.42 -8.94 10.72
N ILE A 44 -1.92 -10.13 11.10
CA ILE A 44 -1.35 -11.10 10.14
C ILE A 44 -2.42 -11.60 9.16
N VAL A 45 -3.61 -11.98 9.65
CA VAL A 45 -4.68 -12.48 8.79
C VAL A 45 -5.08 -11.42 7.77
N LEU A 46 -5.21 -10.16 8.20
CA LEU A 46 -5.56 -9.06 7.31
C LEU A 46 -4.43 -8.70 6.34
N PHE A 47 -3.16 -8.81 6.76
CA PHE A 47 -2.00 -8.72 5.86
C PHE A 47 -2.13 -9.71 4.71
N LEU A 48 -2.34 -10.99 5.05
CA LEU A 48 -2.42 -12.07 4.07
C LEU A 48 -3.63 -11.91 3.14
N LEU A 49 -4.79 -11.52 3.69
CA LEU A 49 -5.98 -11.24 2.88
C LEU A 49 -5.77 -10.06 1.92
N TYR A 50 -5.12 -8.99 2.39
CA TYR A 50 -4.85 -7.81 1.58
C TYR A 50 -3.84 -8.09 0.45
N VAL A 51 -2.72 -8.72 0.78
CA VAL A 51 -1.69 -9.04 -0.22
C VAL A 51 -2.19 -10.15 -1.16
N GLY A 52 -2.88 -11.14 -0.60
CA GLY A 52 -3.46 -12.26 -1.33
C GLY A 52 -4.51 -11.80 -2.34
N SER A 53 -5.44 -10.93 -1.96
CA SER A 53 -6.44 -10.40 -2.90
C SER A 53 -5.78 -9.65 -4.06
N ARG A 54 -4.73 -8.86 -3.79
CA ARG A 54 -3.98 -8.15 -4.83
C ARG A 54 -3.24 -9.09 -5.75
N PHE A 55 -2.62 -10.14 -5.23
CA PHE A 55 -1.98 -11.17 -6.05
C PHE A 55 -2.98 -11.99 -6.85
N LEU A 56 -4.15 -12.30 -6.30
CA LEU A 56 -5.21 -12.95 -7.07
C LEU A 56 -5.65 -12.07 -8.25
N ILE A 57 -5.79 -10.76 -8.07
CA ILE A 57 -6.11 -9.85 -9.18
C ILE A 57 -4.94 -9.77 -10.16
N LEU A 58 -3.70 -9.68 -9.68
CA LEU A 58 -2.47 -9.67 -10.48
C LEU A 58 -2.37 -10.87 -11.41
N PHE A 59 -2.61 -12.07 -10.87
CA PHE A 59 -2.46 -13.33 -11.59
C PHE A 59 -3.74 -13.80 -12.29
N SER A 60 -4.90 -13.20 -11.99
CA SER A 60 -6.17 -13.55 -12.66
C SER A 60 -6.19 -13.25 -14.16
N GLY A 61 -5.27 -12.42 -14.65
CA GLY A 61 -5.20 -12.02 -16.06
C GLY A 61 -6.39 -11.16 -16.51
N ILE A 62 -7.25 -10.72 -15.59
CA ILE A 62 -8.37 -9.82 -15.88
C ILE A 62 -7.82 -8.41 -16.05
N ASP A 63 -8.06 -7.84 -17.25
CA ASP A 63 -7.75 -6.44 -17.57
C ASP A 63 -8.67 -5.52 -16.75
N SER A 64 -8.28 -5.24 -15.50
CA SER A 64 -8.96 -4.30 -14.60
C SER A 64 -8.35 -2.91 -14.70
N GLY A 65 -9.05 -1.88 -14.22
CA GLY A 65 -8.50 -0.51 -14.15
C GLY A 65 -7.16 -0.41 -13.41
N TYR A 66 -6.85 -1.39 -12.54
CA TYR A 66 -5.54 -1.53 -11.91
C TYR A 66 -4.44 -1.99 -12.86
N TYR A 67 -4.79 -2.85 -13.82
CA TYR A 67 -3.88 -3.66 -14.61
C TYR A 67 -3.84 -3.33 -16.11
N SER A 68 -4.74 -2.48 -16.62
CA SER A 68 -4.97 -2.30 -18.06
C SER A 68 -3.66 -2.25 -18.83
N ARG A 69 -3.32 -3.37 -19.47
CA ARG A 69 -2.07 -3.51 -20.23
C ARG A 69 -2.33 -2.80 -21.56
N SER A 70 -1.93 -1.53 -21.61
CA SER A 70 -1.98 -0.67 -22.80
C SER A 70 -3.34 -0.57 -23.49
N GLY A 71 -4.24 0.33 -23.06
CA GLY A 71 -5.27 0.98 -23.90
C GLY A 71 -6.24 0.11 -24.73
N ARG A 72 -6.12 -1.21 -24.73
CA ARG A 72 -7.01 -2.15 -25.40
C ARG A 72 -8.16 -2.35 -24.45
N LYS A 73 -9.23 -1.59 -24.68
CA LYS A 73 -10.56 -2.04 -24.28
C LYS A 73 -10.77 -3.43 -24.89
N VAL A 74 -10.45 -4.49 -24.14
CA VAL A 74 -10.84 -5.85 -24.51
C VAL A 74 -12.35 -5.90 -24.35
N SER A 75 -13.05 -5.50 -25.41
CA SER A 75 -14.50 -5.35 -25.44
C SER A 75 -15.24 -6.67 -25.21
N ASN A 76 -14.56 -7.82 -25.38
CA ASN A 76 -15.12 -9.17 -25.41
C ASN A 76 -14.42 -10.15 -24.45
N HIS A 77 -14.26 -9.81 -23.16
CA HIS A 77 -13.93 -10.85 -22.18
C HIS A 77 -15.17 -11.74 -21.96
N PRO A 78 -15.08 -13.08 -22.12
CA PRO A 78 -16.24 -13.99 -22.00
C PRO A 78 -16.96 -13.92 -20.64
N TYR A 79 -16.31 -13.35 -19.62
CA TYR A 79 -16.81 -13.23 -18.26
C TYR A 79 -17.38 -11.84 -17.92
N LYS A 80 -17.50 -10.91 -18.88
CA LYS A 80 -17.86 -9.49 -18.64
C LYS A 80 -19.18 -9.29 -17.86
N ASN A 81 -20.13 -10.22 -18.01
CA ASN A 81 -21.42 -10.18 -17.30
C ASN A 81 -21.44 -10.99 -15.98
N THR A 82 -20.33 -11.59 -15.56
CA THR A 82 -20.28 -12.30 -14.28
C THR A 82 -20.09 -11.34 -13.12
N TYR A 83 -20.68 -11.66 -11.97
CA TYR A 83 -20.43 -10.92 -10.72
C TYR A 83 -18.95 -10.88 -10.36
N PHE A 84 -18.23 -11.99 -10.60
CA PHE A 84 -16.79 -12.06 -10.38
C PHE A 84 -16.04 -10.99 -11.17
N PHE A 85 -16.30 -10.85 -12.48
CA PHE A 85 -15.66 -9.82 -13.30
C PHE A 85 -15.97 -8.41 -12.80
N GLN A 86 -17.22 -8.11 -12.45
CA GLN A 86 -17.59 -6.80 -11.92
C GLN A 86 -16.89 -6.49 -10.59
N THR A 87 -16.83 -7.47 -9.68
CA THR A 87 -16.10 -7.34 -8.42
C THR A 87 -14.61 -7.12 -8.67
N THR A 88 -13.97 -7.90 -9.55
CA THR A 88 -12.54 -7.71 -9.89
C THR A 88 -12.27 -6.32 -10.49
N GLN A 89 -13.18 -5.79 -11.31
CA GLN A 89 -13.06 -4.43 -11.84
C GLN A 89 -13.17 -3.37 -10.74
N TRP A 90 -14.13 -3.52 -9.83
CA TRP A 90 -14.30 -2.59 -8.71
C TRP A 90 -13.10 -2.62 -7.76
N VAL A 91 -12.70 -3.81 -7.31
CA VAL A 91 -11.54 -3.99 -6.42
C VAL A 91 -10.26 -3.50 -7.09
N GLY A 92 -10.09 -3.78 -8.38
CA GLY A 92 -8.96 -3.26 -9.15
C GLY A 92 -8.91 -1.73 -9.17
N ARG A 93 -10.03 -1.06 -9.46
CA ARG A 93 -10.07 0.42 -9.40
C ARG A 93 -9.73 0.95 -8.01
N PHE A 94 -10.28 0.35 -6.96
CA PHE A 94 -9.98 0.73 -5.59
C PHE A 94 -8.47 0.66 -5.31
N TYR A 95 -7.82 -0.46 -5.63
CA TYR A 95 -6.39 -0.59 -5.43
C TYR A 95 -5.57 0.41 -6.25
N HIS A 96 -6.07 0.84 -7.41
CA HIS A 96 -5.33 1.75 -8.27
C HIS A 96 -5.21 3.13 -7.62
N TYR A 97 -6.33 3.65 -7.13
CA TYR A 97 -6.35 4.90 -6.38
C TYR A 97 -5.62 4.79 -5.05
N HIS A 98 -5.78 3.66 -4.36
CA HIS A 98 -5.04 3.39 -3.13
C HIS A 98 -3.52 3.46 -3.35
N ASP A 99 -3.02 2.88 -4.44
CA ASP A 99 -1.58 2.86 -4.74
C ASP A 99 -1.04 4.23 -5.11
N ILE A 100 -1.84 5.05 -5.79
CA ILE A 100 -1.50 6.45 -6.05
C ILE A 100 -1.38 7.21 -4.73
N ALA A 101 -2.38 7.08 -3.85
CA ALA A 101 -2.37 7.75 -2.55
C ALA A 101 -1.17 7.28 -1.70
N LEU A 102 -0.95 5.97 -1.62
CA LEU A 102 0.17 5.36 -0.90
C LEU A 102 1.51 5.89 -1.45
N PHE A 103 1.66 5.94 -2.77
CA PHE A 103 2.88 6.47 -3.38
C PHE A 103 3.11 7.95 -3.04
N ILE A 104 2.07 8.78 -3.07
CA ILE A 104 2.16 10.20 -2.67
C ILE A 104 2.61 10.31 -1.21
N VAL A 105 2.01 9.53 -0.30
CA VAL A 105 2.40 9.52 1.12
C VAL A 105 3.87 9.11 1.29
N LEU A 106 4.30 8.05 0.62
CA LEU A 106 5.70 7.59 0.66
C LEU A 106 6.67 8.64 0.09
N MET A 107 6.28 9.35 -0.98
CA MET A 107 7.06 10.44 -1.53
C MET A 107 7.22 11.59 -0.53
N VAL A 108 6.14 11.99 0.16
CA VAL A 108 6.21 13.02 1.20
C VAL A 108 7.12 12.60 2.35
N ILE A 109 6.97 11.38 2.85
CA ILE A 109 7.85 10.83 3.91
C ILE A 109 9.30 10.81 3.45
N CYS A 110 9.56 10.40 2.20
CA CYS A 110 10.89 10.38 1.62
C CYS A 110 11.51 11.78 1.56
N PHE A 111 10.74 12.80 1.16
CA PHE A 111 11.22 14.19 1.16
C PHE A 111 11.52 14.71 2.58
N LEU A 112 10.65 14.40 3.55
CA LEU A 112 10.91 14.76 4.95
C LEU A 112 12.18 14.09 5.46
N PHE A 113 12.35 12.80 5.15
CA PHE A 113 13.55 12.05 5.52
C PHE A 113 14.81 12.61 4.87
N LEU A 114 14.80 12.89 3.56
CA LEU A 114 15.92 13.51 2.86
C LEU A 114 16.25 14.91 3.42
N GLY A 115 15.21 15.70 3.73
CA GLY A 115 15.36 16.99 4.39
C GLY A 115 16.05 16.85 5.75
N SER A 116 15.61 15.91 6.59
CA SER A 116 16.25 15.66 7.88
C SER A 116 17.70 15.19 7.75
N LEU A 117 18.02 14.37 6.75
CA LEU A 117 19.41 13.95 6.50
C LEU A 117 20.31 15.13 6.12
N LEU A 118 19.79 16.10 5.36
CA LEU A 118 20.52 17.32 5.03
C LEU A 118 20.75 18.19 6.26
N VAL A 119 19.77 18.29 7.16
CA VAL A 119 19.92 19.02 8.44
C VAL A 119 20.99 18.35 9.29
N ASP A 120 20.88 17.03 9.51
CA ASP A 120 21.86 16.27 10.28
C ASP A 120 23.28 16.45 9.72
N TRP A 121 23.42 16.45 8.39
CA TRP A 121 24.70 16.67 7.72
C TRP A 121 25.25 18.09 7.91
N LEU A 122 24.39 19.12 7.82
CA LEU A 122 24.78 20.51 7.98
C LEU A 122 25.14 20.87 9.41
N GLU A 123 24.45 20.28 10.38
CA GLU A 123 24.65 20.51 11.82
C GLU A 123 25.74 19.60 12.42
N GLY A 124 26.25 18.64 11.64
CA GLY A 124 27.25 17.67 12.11
C GLY A 124 26.69 16.68 13.12
N GLU A 125 25.36 16.51 13.13
CA GLU A 125 24.67 15.56 13.99
C GLU A 125 24.76 14.13 13.45
N LEU A 126 24.36 13.17 14.28
CA LEU A 126 24.27 11.78 13.91
C LEU A 126 23.15 11.60 12.85
N ILE A 127 23.48 10.95 11.75
CA ILE A 127 22.56 10.71 10.64
C ILE A 127 21.28 10.03 11.14
N GLY A 128 20.13 10.66 10.91
CA GLY A 128 18.80 10.18 11.30
C GLY A 128 18.26 10.80 12.60
N ASN A 129 19.04 11.63 13.31
CA ASN A 129 18.61 12.23 14.57
C ASN A 129 17.46 13.23 14.38
N SER A 130 17.57 14.11 13.38
CA SER A 130 16.50 15.07 13.05
C SER A 130 15.21 14.37 12.64
N PHE A 131 15.30 13.26 11.90
CA PHE A 131 14.12 12.49 11.51
C PHE A 131 13.44 11.86 12.72
N LEU A 132 14.23 11.25 13.61
CA LEU A 132 13.72 10.64 14.83
C LEU A 132 13.03 11.68 15.71
N HIS A 133 13.64 12.84 15.92
CA HIS A 133 13.03 13.95 16.66
C HIS A 133 11.72 14.43 16.02
N LEU A 134 11.67 14.54 14.69
CA LEU A 134 10.46 14.91 13.96
C LEU A 134 9.35 13.87 14.14
N VAL A 135 9.67 12.58 14.04
CA VAL A 135 8.71 11.49 14.27
C VAL A 135 8.21 11.49 15.73
N ILE A 136 9.10 11.62 16.71
CA ILE A 136 8.73 11.66 18.13
C ILE A 136 7.83 12.87 18.41
N SER A 137 8.11 14.04 17.83
CA SER A 137 7.29 15.24 18.04
C SER A 137 5.87 15.13 17.47
N LEU A 138 5.64 14.22 16.52
CA LEU A 138 4.34 13.96 15.90
C LEU A 138 3.52 12.91 16.66
N VAL A 139 4.15 12.14 17.55
CA VAL A 139 3.48 11.15 18.41
C VAL A 139 3.32 11.77 19.80
N PRO A 140 2.10 12.12 20.23
CA PRO A 140 1.86 12.73 21.54
C PRO A 140 2.22 11.82 22.71
#